data_AF-A0A847W7G5-F1
#
_entry.id   AF-A0A847W7G5-F1
#
_cell.length_a   1.000
_cell.length_b   1.000
_cell.length_c   1.000
_cell.angle_alpha   90.00
_cell.angle_beta   90.00
_cell.angle_gamma   90.00
#
_symmetry.space_group_name_H-M   'P 1'
#
loop_
_entity.id
_entity.type
_entity.pdbx_description
1 polymer ?
#
loop_
_entity_poly.entity_id
_entity_poly.type
_entity_poly.pdbx_seq_one_letter_code
_entity_poly.pdbx_strand_id
1 'polypeptide(L)'
;MPAKKTKKTQSPASKKKTISKKPTSKKTASAKKTASAKKTASTKKIVSKKSEELVKEEKVLVKDLKSKKVLWPIIILLMILAIWFLRDQVIVAMVNGKPITRFKVINELEKQGASQVLDSLVTMELVNQAIKEAGITVDEQEITDQMTEIEESLSAQDQDLDDILAMQNLTRADVEKDIKLNLQVDKILADKIQITEEEVMDYFETNKEFLGEDASFEDMKEDIEAQVIQEKRAEAQQEWLETLRSEANVRYLRFEPSLF
;
A
#
# COMPACT_ATOMS: atom_id res chain seq x y z
N MET A 1 -26.00 -16.00 40.24
CA MET A 1 -27.16 -15.25 40.79
C MET A 1 -26.72 -14.54 42.06
N PRO A 2 -27.32 -13.42 42.50
CA PRO A 2 -28.55 -12.78 42.00
C PRO A 2 -28.40 -11.29 41.57
N ALA A 3 -29.52 -10.73 41.05
CA ALA A 3 -29.93 -9.31 41.00
C ALA A 3 -28.91 -8.21 40.54
N LYS A 4 -29.01 -7.58 39.36
CA LYS A 4 -30.14 -6.97 38.61
C LYS A 4 -30.70 -5.66 39.21
N LYS A 5 -30.19 -4.50 38.76
CA LYS A 5 -30.90 -3.21 38.80
C LYS A 5 -30.81 -2.47 37.45
N THR A 6 -31.92 -2.47 36.72
CA THR A 6 -32.14 -1.64 35.52
C THR A 6 -32.63 -0.25 35.92
N LYS A 7 -32.21 0.82 35.22
CA LYS A 7 -32.92 2.11 35.24
C LYS A 7 -33.18 2.59 33.81
N LYS A 8 -34.33 3.24 33.61
CA LYS A 8 -34.91 3.59 32.31
C LYS A 8 -34.50 4.99 31.83
N THR A 9 -34.30 5.08 30.52
CA THR A 9 -34.87 6.11 29.61
C THR A 9 -34.70 7.60 29.96
N GLN A 10 -34.05 8.33 29.07
CA GLN A 10 -34.69 9.49 28.42
C GLN A 10 -34.20 9.67 26.97
N SER A 11 -35.01 10.34 26.17
CA SER A 11 -34.75 10.72 24.77
C SER A 11 -35.23 12.16 24.60
N PRO A 12 -34.66 12.90 23.64
CA PRO A 12 -35.52 13.63 22.71
C PRO A 12 -35.18 13.30 21.24
N ALA A 13 -35.94 13.89 20.32
CA ALA A 13 -35.90 13.57 18.89
C ALA A 13 -35.91 14.83 18.01
N SER A 14 -35.68 14.62 16.69
CA SER A 14 -35.97 15.54 15.58
C SER A 14 -34.99 16.72 15.42
N LYS A 15 -34.34 16.89 14.26
CA LYS A 15 -35.04 17.24 13.00
C LYS A 15 -34.33 16.80 11.72
N LYS A 16 -35.13 16.79 10.65
CA LYS A 16 -34.79 16.41 9.27
C LYS A 16 -34.75 17.67 8.38
N LYS A 17 -33.73 17.83 7.54
CA LYS A 17 -33.78 18.74 6.37
C LYS A 17 -32.99 18.16 5.19
N THR A 18 -33.32 18.57 3.97
CA THR A 18 -32.88 17.92 2.73
C THR A 18 -33.01 18.93 1.57
N ILE A 19 -32.39 18.61 0.42
CA ILE A 19 -32.58 19.24 -0.91
C ILE A 19 -31.81 20.55 -1.17
N SER A 20 -30.86 20.50 -2.11
CA SER A 20 -30.96 21.27 -3.38
C SER A 20 -30.17 20.58 -4.50
N LYS A 21 -30.29 21.05 -5.76
CA LYS A 21 -29.75 20.42 -6.97
C LYS A 21 -29.08 21.42 -7.94
N LYS A 22 -28.20 20.88 -8.80
CA LYS A 22 -27.77 21.32 -10.16
C LYS A 22 -28.96 21.95 -10.95
N PRO A 23 -28.81 22.83 -12.00
CA PRO A 23 -27.76 22.71 -13.05
C PRO A 23 -27.37 23.94 -13.95
N THR A 24 -26.66 23.66 -15.07
CA THR A 24 -26.56 24.42 -16.37
C THR A 24 -25.79 25.77 -16.44
N SER A 25 -25.22 26.25 -17.56
CA SER A 25 -24.81 25.66 -18.89
C SER A 25 -24.02 26.68 -19.77
N LYS A 26 -23.52 26.23 -20.96
CA LYS A 26 -22.99 27.00 -22.14
C LYS A 26 -21.59 27.64 -21.97
N LYS A 27 -20.70 27.85 -22.98
CA LYS A 27 -20.58 27.68 -24.47
C LYS A 27 -20.27 29.03 -25.16
N THR A 28 -19.45 29.01 -26.24
CA THR A 28 -19.05 30.11 -27.19
C THR A 28 -17.87 31.00 -26.75
N ALA A 29 -17.07 31.67 -27.62
CA ALA A 29 -16.66 31.47 -29.03
C ALA A 29 -15.57 32.52 -29.45
N SER A 30 -15.14 32.51 -30.73
CA SER A 30 -14.18 33.42 -31.43
C SER A 30 -12.68 33.16 -31.14
N ALA A 31 -11.73 32.95 -32.07
CA ALA A 31 -11.51 33.25 -33.51
C ALA A 31 -10.90 34.63 -33.84
N LYS A 32 -9.98 34.71 -34.85
CA LYS A 32 -10.00 35.64 -36.04
C LYS A 32 -8.62 35.98 -36.70
N LYS A 33 -8.41 35.52 -37.97
CA LYS A 33 -7.56 36.10 -39.08
C LYS A 33 -6.02 36.20 -38.83
N THR A 34 -5.10 36.23 -39.81
CA THR A 34 -5.00 36.81 -41.20
C THR A 34 -4.42 35.80 -42.23
N ALA A 35 -4.61 35.82 -43.56
CA ALA A 35 -4.43 36.83 -44.64
C ALA A 35 -2.96 37.26 -44.88
N SER A 36 -2.35 37.29 -46.09
CA SER A 36 -2.76 37.05 -47.50
C SER A 36 -1.70 36.14 -48.22
N ALA A 37 -1.45 35.98 -49.53
CA ALA A 37 -1.85 36.57 -50.85
C ALA A 37 -1.85 35.45 -51.96
N LYS A 38 -2.20 35.54 -53.26
CA LYS A 38 -1.97 36.46 -54.43
C LYS A 38 -0.52 36.29 -55.02
N LYS A 39 -0.25 35.91 -56.29
CA LYS A 39 -1.07 35.71 -57.53
C LYS A 39 -0.27 34.98 -58.66
N THR A 40 -0.94 34.23 -59.57
CA THR A 40 -0.62 33.98 -61.03
C THR A 40 0.78 33.53 -61.52
N ALA A 41 0.99 32.78 -62.62
CA ALA A 41 0.15 31.90 -63.47
C ALA A 41 1.04 31.19 -64.54
N SER A 42 0.50 30.18 -65.25
CA SER A 42 1.18 29.37 -66.30
C SER A 42 2.23 28.38 -65.73
N THR A 43 2.53 27.21 -66.32
CA THR A 43 2.27 26.71 -67.70
C THR A 43 1.62 25.32 -67.76
N LYS A 44 0.98 25.06 -68.91
CA LYS A 44 0.11 23.94 -69.26
C LYS A 44 0.90 22.69 -69.73
N LYS A 45 0.36 21.49 -69.46
CA LYS A 45 0.77 20.18 -70.03
C LYS A 45 2.26 19.77 -69.89
N ILE A 46 2.57 19.06 -68.80
CA ILE A 46 3.17 17.71 -68.94
C ILE A 46 2.22 16.76 -68.20
N VAL A 47 1.64 15.80 -68.92
CA VAL A 47 0.48 14.99 -68.47
C VAL A 47 0.84 13.52 -68.50
N SER A 48 0.49 12.78 -67.42
CA SER A 48 0.62 11.32 -67.29
C SER A 48 2.09 10.83 -67.31
N LYS A 49 2.56 9.92 -66.44
CA LYS A 49 1.94 8.62 -66.18
C LYS A 49 2.36 7.95 -64.85
N LYS A 50 3.05 8.65 -63.93
CA LYS A 50 3.84 8.02 -62.84
C LYS A 50 3.50 8.46 -61.40
N SER A 51 2.28 8.93 -61.14
CA SER A 51 1.88 9.43 -59.82
C SER A 51 0.49 8.98 -59.33
N GLU A 52 -0.20 8.10 -60.05
CA GLU A 52 -1.51 7.55 -59.65
C GLU A 52 -1.40 6.24 -58.83
N GLU A 53 -0.18 5.75 -58.62
CA GLU A 53 0.09 4.40 -58.07
C GLU A 53 0.15 4.37 -56.53
N LEU A 54 0.35 5.51 -55.87
CA LEU A 54 0.63 5.61 -54.42
C LEU A 54 -0.56 6.05 -53.55
N VAL A 55 -1.81 5.97 -54.05
CA VAL A 55 -3.01 6.45 -53.35
C VAL A 55 -4.16 5.42 -53.34
N LYS A 56 -3.84 4.12 -53.41
CA LYS A 56 -4.86 3.06 -53.59
C LYS A 56 -4.96 1.97 -52.52
N GLU A 57 -4.02 1.86 -51.60
CA GLU A 57 -4.03 0.78 -50.58
C GLU A 57 -4.63 1.19 -49.22
N GLU A 58 -4.88 2.47 -48.95
CA GLU A 58 -5.47 2.94 -47.68
C GLU A 58 -7.00 2.70 -47.58
N LYS A 59 -7.46 1.50 -47.94
CA LYS A 59 -8.85 1.04 -47.78
C LYS A 59 -8.97 -0.39 -47.26
N VAL A 60 -8.09 -0.79 -46.34
CA VAL A 60 -8.20 -2.04 -45.57
C VAL A 60 -9.33 -1.96 -44.53
N LEU A 61 -10.56 -2.14 -45.02
CA LEU A 61 -11.61 -2.95 -44.40
C LEU A 61 -12.00 -2.71 -42.92
N VAL A 62 -12.27 -1.47 -42.51
CA VAL A 62 -13.24 -1.23 -41.41
C VAL A 62 -14.70 -1.30 -41.92
N LYS A 63 -15.09 -2.47 -42.44
CA LYS A 63 -16.47 -2.73 -42.88
C LYS A 63 -17.38 -3.10 -41.70
N ASP A 64 -18.19 -2.14 -41.29
CA ASP A 64 -19.50 -2.28 -40.62
C ASP A 64 -19.66 -3.49 -39.68
N LEU A 65 -19.18 -3.35 -38.43
CA LEU A 65 -19.25 -4.36 -37.34
C LEU A 65 -20.68 -4.62 -36.82
N LYS A 66 -21.72 -4.33 -37.61
CA LYS A 66 -23.12 -4.21 -37.17
C LYS A 66 -24.01 -5.41 -37.49
N SER A 67 -23.43 -6.60 -37.67
CA SER A 67 -24.19 -7.86 -37.75
C SER A 67 -23.81 -8.83 -36.63
N LYS A 68 -24.83 -9.36 -35.92
CA LYS A 68 -24.64 -10.30 -34.80
C LYS A 68 -23.88 -11.58 -35.19
N LYS A 69 -23.88 -11.95 -36.48
CA LYS A 69 -23.19 -13.13 -37.01
C LYS A 69 -21.69 -12.94 -37.21
N VAL A 70 -21.20 -11.71 -37.44
CA VAL A 70 -19.76 -11.39 -37.50
C VAL A 70 -19.19 -11.16 -36.10
N LEU A 71 -20.02 -10.72 -35.17
CA LEU A 71 -19.63 -10.50 -33.78
C LEU A 71 -19.31 -11.81 -33.03
N TRP A 72 -19.95 -12.93 -33.39
CA TRP A 72 -19.70 -14.25 -32.77
C TRP A 72 -18.29 -14.83 -33.04
N PRO A 73 -17.77 -14.92 -34.28
CA PRO A 73 -16.39 -15.35 -34.52
C PRO A 73 -15.35 -14.39 -33.94
N ILE A 74 -15.64 -13.09 -33.82
CA ILE A 74 -14.76 -12.13 -33.13
C ILE A 74 -14.71 -12.43 -31.62
N ILE A 75 -15.85 -12.73 -30.98
CA ILE A 75 -15.88 -13.21 -29.58
C ILE A 75 -15.11 -14.54 -29.43
N ILE A 76 -15.24 -15.47 -30.38
CA ILE A 76 -14.51 -16.75 -30.33
C ILE A 76 -13.00 -16.52 -30.48
N LEU A 77 -12.57 -15.64 -31.39
CA LEU A 77 -11.15 -15.26 -31.54
C LEU A 77 -10.61 -14.61 -30.26
N LEU A 78 -11.37 -13.70 -29.64
CA LEU A 78 -11.03 -13.07 -28.36
C LEU A 78 -11.00 -14.08 -27.20
N MET A 79 -11.91 -15.05 -27.15
CA MET A 79 -11.86 -16.11 -26.15
C MET A 79 -10.67 -17.05 -26.36
N ILE A 80 -10.31 -17.38 -27.60
CA ILE A 80 -9.10 -18.19 -27.89
C ILE A 80 -7.84 -17.43 -27.48
N LEU A 81 -7.76 -16.12 -27.80
CA LEU A 81 -6.65 -15.26 -27.39
C LEU A 81 -6.56 -15.11 -25.86
N ALA A 82 -7.70 -14.90 -25.19
CA ALA A 82 -7.76 -14.84 -23.74
C ALA A 82 -7.39 -16.18 -23.10
N ILE A 83 -7.87 -17.31 -23.60
CA ILE A 83 -7.48 -18.65 -23.12
C ILE A 83 -5.98 -18.89 -23.34
N TRP A 84 -5.37 -18.34 -24.39
CA TRP A 84 -3.93 -18.42 -24.61
C TRP A 84 -3.14 -17.57 -23.60
N PHE A 85 -3.62 -16.34 -23.31
CA PHE A 85 -3.03 -15.38 -22.36
C PHE A 85 -3.41 -15.61 -20.88
N LEU A 86 -4.27 -16.58 -20.58
CA LEU A 86 -4.60 -17.00 -19.21
C LEU A 86 -4.00 -18.37 -18.86
N ARG A 87 -3.41 -19.10 -19.80
CA ARG A 87 -2.88 -20.46 -19.56
C ARG A 87 -1.67 -20.46 -18.63
N ASP A 88 -0.75 -19.53 -18.86
CA ASP A 88 0.39 -19.18 -18.01
C ASP A 88 -0.06 -18.68 -16.63
N GLN A 89 -1.08 -17.81 -16.58
CA GLN A 89 -1.61 -17.26 -15.33
C GLN A 89 -2.35 -18.30 -14.46
N VAL A 90 -2.81 -19.40 -15.08
CA VAL A 90 -3.61 -20.45 -14.42
C VAL A 90 -2.80 -21.72 -14.13
N ILE A 91 -1.74 -22.04 -14.89
CA ILE A 91 -0.91 -23.25 -14.71
C ILE A 91 0.51 -22.85 -14.31
N VAL A 92 0.89 -23.13 -13.05
CA VAL A 92 2.19 -22.75 -12.48
C VAL A 92 3.28 -23.78 -12.82
N ALA A 93 2.91 -25.06 -12.91
CA ALA A 93 3.84 -26.14 -13.26
C ALA A 93 3.10 -27.32 -13.94
N MET A 94 3.85 -28.23 -14.56
CA MET A 94 3.35 -29.54 -14.97
C MET A 94 4.26 -30.64 -14.43
N VAL A 95 3.66 -31.70 -13.88
CA VAL A 95 4.38 -32.87 -13.36
C VAL A 95 3.80 -34.11 -14.03
N ASN A 96 4.62 -34.82 -14.82
CA ASN A 96 4.23 -36.04 -15.54
C ASN A 96 2.90 -35.89 -16.33
N GLY A 97 2.78 -34.77 -17.07
CA GLY A 97 1.59 -34.44 -17.86
C GLY A 97 0.37 -33.92 -17.08
N LYS A 98 0.45 -33.83 -15.74
CA LYS A 98 -0.61 -33.26 -14.89
C LYS A 98 -0.28 -31.79 -14.54
N PRO A 99 -1.16 -30.82 -14.86
CA PRO A 99 -0.93 -29.43 -14.49
C PRO A 99 -1.20 -29.17 -13.01
N ILE A 100 -0.33 -28.38 -12.38
CA ILE A 100 -0.54 -27.77 -11.07
C ILE A 100 -1.07 -26.35 -11.33
N THR A 101 -2.31 -26.10 -10.94
CA THR A 101 -2.95 -24.80 -11.18
C THR A 101 -2.62 -23.81 -10.07
N ARG A 102 -2.57 -22.51 -10.41
CA ARG A 102 -2.38 -21.42 -9.45
C ARG A 102 -3.44 -21.45 -8.35
N PHE A 103 -4.68 -21.79 -8.70
CA PHE A 103 -5.77 -22.00 -7.73
C PHE A 103 -5.44 -23.09 -6.70
N LYS A 104 -4.85 -24.23 -7.11
CA LYS A 104 -4.45 -25.28 -6.16
C LYS A 104 -3.33 -24.81 -5.24
N VAL A 105 -2.35 -24.07 -5.77
CA VAL A 105 -1.24 -23.50 -4.95
C VAL A 105 -1.79 -22.51 -3.93
N ILE A 106 -2.61 -21.54 -4.36
CA ILE A 106 -3.23 -20.55 -3.47
C ILE A 106 -4.10 -21.24 -2.40
N ASN A 107 -4.96 -22.20 -2.78
CA ASN A 107 -5.81 -22.92 -1.83
C ASN A 107 -5.00 -23.73 -0.80
N GLU A 108 -3.75 -24.10 -1.09
CA GLU A 108 -2.90 -24.79 -0.10
C GLU A 108 -2.16 -23.79 0.80
N LEU A 109 -1.64 -22.69 0.26
CA LEU A 109 -1.10 -21.57 1.03
C LEU A 109 -2.15 -20.94 1.96
N GLU A 110 -3.41 -20.88 1.50
CA GLU A 110 -4.55 -20.39 2.30
C GLU A 110 -4.75 -21.20 3.59
N LYS A 111 -4.56 -22.52 3.53
CA LYS A 111 -4.62 -23.39 4.73
C LYS A 111 -3.37 -23.27 5.61
N GLN A 112 -2.21 -23.01 5.00
CA GLN A 112 -0.92 -23.05 5.69
C GLN A 112 -0.60 -21.78 6.47
N GLY A 113 -1.03 -20.60 6.00
CA GLY A 113 -0.67 -19.35 6.66
C GLY A 113 -1.52 -18.10 6.34
N ALA A 114 -2.50 -18.16 5.43
CA ALA A 114 -3.23 -16.94 5.06
C ALA A 114 -4.08 -16.34 6.19
N SER A 115 -4.39 -17.10 7.25
CA SER A 115 -4.95 -16.59 8.51
C SER A 115 -4.04 -15.53 9.14
N GLN A 116 -2.77 -15.88 9.38
CA GLN A 116 -1.75 -15.02 9.97
C GLN A 116 -1.36 -13.86 9.05
N VAL A 117 -1.21 -14.13 7.74
CA VAL A 117 -0.91 -13.08 6.75
C VAL A 117 -2.07 -12.07 6.66
N LEU A 118 -3.33 -12.51 6.77
CA LEU A 118 -4.47 -11.60 6.75
C LEU A 118 -4.54 -10.73 8.02
N ASP A 119 -4.28 -11.29 9.21
CA ASP A 119 -4.24 -10.53 10.47
C ASP A 119 -3.11 -9.48 10.46
N SER A 120 -1.92 -9.84 9.96
CA SER A 120 -0.81 -8.93 9.73
C SER A 120 -1.17 -7.79 8.75
N LEU A 121 -1.77 -8.12 7.60
CA LEU A 121 -2.20 -7.12 6.61
C LEU A 121 -3.33 -6.21 7.14
N VAL A 122 -4.26 -6.74 7.94
CA VAL A 122 -5.29 -5.93 8.64
C VAL A 122 -4.63 -4.98 9.63
N THR A 123 -3.67 -5.46 10.42
CA THR A 123 -2.93 -4.62 11.38
C THR A 123 -2.19 -3.48 10.67
N MET A 124 -1.44 -3.80 9.61
CA MET A 124 -0.72 -2.81 8.81
C MET A 124 -1.66 -1.79 8.16
N GLU A 125 -2.84 -2.21 7.67
CA GLU A 125 -3.85 -1.28 7.12
C GLU A 125 -4.45 -0.36 8.20
N LEU A 126 -4.69 -0.86 9.43
CA LEU A 126 -5.15 -0.04 10.55
C LEU A 126 -4.11 1.00 10.99
N VAL A 127 -2.83 0.60 11.08
CA VAL A 127 -1.70 1.51 11.34
C VAL A 127 -1.61 2.59 10.26
N ASN A 128 -1.67 2.21 8.98
CA ASN A 128 -1.66 3.16 7.86
C ASN A 128 -2.86 4.12 7.86
N GLN A 129 -4.04 3.67 8.29
CA GLN A 129 -5.21 4.53 8.46
C GLN A 129 -5.01 5.52 9.61
N ALA A 130 -4.55 5.06 10.78
CA ALA A 130 -4.29 5.91 11.94
C ALA A 130 -3.20 6.98 11.66
N ILE A 131 -2.09 6.61 11.01
CA ILE A 131 -1.04 7.55 10.56
C ILE A 131 -1.63 8.65 9.67
N LYS A 132 -2.50 8.26 8.74
CA LYS A 132 -3.13 9.16 7.77
C LYS A 132 -4.19 10.07 8.39
N GLU A 133 -4.88 9.62 9.44
CA GLU A 133 -5.84 10.42 10.20
C GLU A 133 -5.15 11.38 11.18
N ALA A 134 -4.04 10.96 11.79
CA ALA A 134 -3.16 11.83 12.58
C ALA A 134 -2.40 12.86 11.70
N GLY A 135 -2.25 12.57 10.40
CA GLY A 135 -1.63 13.48 9.43
C GLY A 135 -0.10 13.55 9.51
N ILE A 136 0.54 12.55 10.12
CA ILE A 136 1.98 12.55 10.42
C ILE A 136 2.82 12.43 9.15
N THR A 137 3.72 13.38 8.94
CA THR A 137 4.75 13.36 7.90
C THR A 137 6.13 13.12 8.50
N VAL A 138 6.92 12.29 7.81
CA VAL A 138 8.34 12.05 8.04
C VAL A 138 9.10 12.63 6.85
N ASP A 139 10.20 13.32 7.13
CA ASP A 139 11.06 13.96 6.14
C ASP A 139 12.01 12.94 5.48
N GLU A 140 12.54 13.28 4.31
CA GLU A 140 13.48 12.43 3.57
C GLU A 140 14.84 12.36 4.28
N GLN A 141 15.23 13.43 5.00
CA GLN A 141 16.43 13.43 5.85
C GLN A 141 16.31 12.42 7.00
N GLU A 142 15.18 12.38 7.72
CA GLU A 142 14.97 11.46 8.85
C GLU A 142 15.07 9.99 8.44
N ILE A 143 14.61 9.65 7.23
CA ILE A 143 14.72 8.30 6.66
C ILE A 143 16.17 8.01 6.25
N THR A 144 16.89 9.02 5.75
CA THR A 144 18.30 8.91 5.35
C THR A 144 19.20 8.69 6.57
N ASP A 145 19.00 9.47 7.63
CA ASP A 145 19.77 9.36 8.89
C ASP A 145 19.60 7.97 9.52
N GLN A 146 18.37 7.45 9.59
CA GLN A 146 18.09 6.09 10.05
C GLN A 146 18.66 4.99 9.13
N MET A 147 18.69 5.21 7.81
CA MET A 147 19.33 4.26 6.89
C MET A 147 20.84 4.18 7.17
N THR A 148 21.50 5.33 7.36
CA THR A 148 22.93 5.39 7.68
C THR A 148 23.24 4.78 9.05
N GLU A 149 22.40 5.00 10.07
CA GLU A 149 22.54 4.33 11.38
C GLU A 149 22.53 2.79 11.26
N ILE A 150 21.63 2.25 10.43
CA ILE A 150 21.56 0.81 10.13
C ILE A 150 22.81 0.34 9.35
N GLU A 151 23.27 1.10 8.36
CA GLU A 151 24.49 0.79 7.59
C GLU A 151 25.75 0.82 8.46
N GLU A 152 25.89 1.78 9.37
CA GLU A 152 27.01 1.86 10.31
C GLU A 152 26.98 0.72 11.34
N SER A 153 25.80 0.38 11.87
CA SER A 153 25.60 -0.74 12.79
C SER A 153 25.93 -2.11 12.18
N LEU A 154 25.61 -2.30 10.89
CA LEU A 154 26.01 -3.50 10.14
C LEU A 154 27.51 -3.49 9.78
N SER A 155 28.04 -2.34 9.37
CA SER A 155 29.47 -2.18 9.06
C SER A 155 30.37 -2.47 10.26
N ALA A 156 29.93 -2.09 11.47
CA ALA A 156 30.61 -2.41 12.73
C ALA A 156 30.65 -3.92 13.06
N GLN A 157 29.91 -4.75 12.32
CA GLN A 157 29.85 -6.21 12.44
C GLN A 157 30.45 -6.93 11.22
N ASP A 158 31.22 -6.22 10.38
CA ASP A 158 31.75 -6.69 9.09
C ASP A 158 30.64 -7.17 8.10
N GLN A 159 29.45 -6.55 8.15
CA GLN A 159 28.29 -6.88 7.29
C GLN A 159 27.89 -5.73 6.37
N ASP A 160 27.39 -6.08 5.18
CA ASP A 160 26.87 -5.14 4.18
C ASP A 160 25.34 -5.27 4.03
N LEU A 161 24.66 -4.12 3.96
CA LEU A 161 23.20 -4.05 3.88
C LEU A 161 22.64 -4.57 2.55
N ASP A 162 23.28 -4.27 1.41
CA ASP A 162 22.78 -4.70 0.11
C ASP A 162 22.95 -6.22 -0.09
N ASP A 163 24.02 -6.82 0.42
CA ASP A 163 24.19 -8.29 0.45
C ASP A 163 23.10 -8.97 1.32
N ILE A 164 22.82 -8.42 2.52
CA ILE A 164 21.75 -8.92 3.40
C ILE A 164 20.37 -8.82 2.74
N LEU A 165 20.07 -7.72 2.06
CA LEU A 165 18.80 -7.53 1.37
C LEU A 165 18.70 -8.43 0.13
N ALA A 166 19.79 -8.60 -0.63
CA ALA A 166 19.85 -9.52 -1.76
C ALA A 166 19.59 -10.98 -1.35
N MET A 167 20.15 -11.41 -0.21
CA MET A 167 19.90 -12.73 0.38
C MET A 167 18.42 -12.94 0.79
N GLN A 168 17.72 -11.87 1.18
CA GLN A 168 16.30 -11.90 1.56
C GLN A 168 15.34 -11.61 0.40
N ASN A 169 15.86 -11.33 -0.80
CA ASN A 169 15.11 -10.82 -1.96
C ASN A 169 14.33 -9.51 -1.69
N LEU A 170 14.86 -8.66 -0.80
CA LEU A 170 14.37 -7.32 -0.49
C LEU A 170 15.15 -6.25 -1.27
N THR A 171 14.71 -4.99 -1.20
CA THR A 171 15.43 -3.83 -1.74
C THR A 171 15.58 -2.74 -0.68
N ARG A 172 16.55 -1.82 -0.85
CA ARG A 172 16.67 -0.61 -0.02
C ARG A 172 15.36 0.17 0.08
N ALA A 173 14.65 0.27 -1.04
CA ALA A 173 13.35 0.91 -1.12
C ALA A 173 12.25 0.19 -0.32
N ASP A 174 12.43 -1.05 0.15
CA ASP A 174 11.55 -1.72 1.12
C ASP A 174 11.93 -1.33 2.55
N VAL A 175 13.22 -1.34 2.90
CA VAL A 175 13.73 -0.84 4.19
C VAL A 175 13.34 0.63 4.41
N GLU A 176 13.40 1.48 3.38
CA GLU A 176 12.91 2.87 3.42
C GLU A 176 11.42 2.98 3.82
N LYS A 177 10.57 2.01 3.43
CA LYS A 177 9.16 1.98 3.82
C LYS A 177 9.01 1.61 5.28
N ASP A 178 9.79 0.64 5.75
CA ASP A 178 9.72 0.13 7.12
C ASP A 178 10.30 1.14 8.12
N ILE A 179 11.45 1.77 7.82
CA ILE A 179 11.98 2.94 8.54
C ILE A 179 10.91 4.03 8.62
N LYS A 180 10.31 4.40 7.48
CA LYS A 180 9.29 5.44 7.44
C LYS A 180 8.05 5.09 8.26
N LEU A 181 7.60 3.83 8.22
CA LEU A 181 6.46 3.36 8.99
C LEU A 181 6.76 3.45 10.49
N ASN A 182 7.93 3.00 10.92
CA ASN A 182 8.39 3.08 12.32
C ASN A 182 8.45 4.55 12.78
N LEU A 183 9.14 5.42 12.03
CA LEU A 183 9.20 6.87 12.33
C LEU A 183 7.81 7.53 12.37
N GLN A 184 6.85 7.08 11.55
CA GLN A 184 5.47 7.58 11.61
C GLN A 184 4.72 7.07 12.85
N VAL A 185 4.96 5.83 13.30
CA VAL A 185 4.38 5.26 14.54
C VAL A 185 4.99 5.91 15.78
N ASP A 186 6.31 6.04 15.85
CA ASP A 186 7.02 6.67 16.98
C ASP A 186 6.57 8.13 17.15
N LYS A 187 6.33 8.86 16.06
CA LYS A 187 5.77 10.23 16.11
C LYS A 187 4.31 10.31 16.59
N ILE A 188 3.52 9.24 16.48
CA ILE A 188 2.17 9.16 17.08
C ILE A 188 2.26 8.83 18.57
N LEU A 189 3.25 8.02 18.95
CA LEU A 189 3.44 7.54 20.32
C LEU A 189 4.43 8.39 21.12
N ALA A 190 4.91 9.50 20.56
CA ALA A 190 5.89 10.41 21.17
C ALA A 190 5.49 10.91 22.57
N ASP A 191 4.20 11.09 22.83
CA ASP A 191 3.67 11.48 24.16
C ASP A 191 3.60 10.30 25.15
N LYS A 192 3.64 9.04 24.68
CA LYS A 192 3.64 7.82 25.50
C LYS A 192 5.04 7.29 25.80
N ILE A 193 6.00 7.49 24.90
CA ILE A 193 7.39 6.99 25.03
C ILE A 193 8.33 7.95 25.76
N GLN A 194 7.84 9.10 26.23
CA GLN A 194 8.61 10.01 27.09
C GLN A 194 8.99 9.31 28.40
N ILE A 195 10.28 9.42 28.77
CA ILE A 195 10.87 8.85 29.97
C ILE A 195 11.19 9.95 30.99
N THR A 196 11.11 9.62 32.27
CA THR A 196 11.49 10.49 33.39
C THR A 196 12.62 9.86 34.19
N GLU A 197 13.48 10.69 34.78
CA GLU A 197 14.64 10.24 35.57
C GLU A 197 14.23 9.40 36.80
N GLU A 198 12.99 9.58 37.30
CA GLU A 198 12.40 8.73 38.34
C GLU A 198 12.21 7.28 37.88
N GLU A 199 11.80 7.06 36.62
CA GLU A 199 11.60 5.71 36.05
C GLU A 199 12.93 5.02 35.71
N VAL A 200 13.92 5.79 35.25
CA VAL A 200 15.30 5.30 35.02
C VAL A 200 15.91 4.83 36.35
N MET A 201 15.69 5.59 37.42
CA MET A 201 16.16 5.26 38.77
C MET A 201 15.40 4.08 39.36
N ASP A 202 14.06 3.99 39.21
CA ASP A 202 13.26 2.85 39.67
C ASP A 202 13.62 1.54 38.95
N TYR A 203 13.89 1.60 37.64
CA TYR A 203 14.43 0.48 36.89
C TYR A 203 15.81 0.05 37.40
N PHE A 204 16.74 1.01 37.63
CA PHE A 204 18.04 0.72 38.22
C PHE A 204 17.90 0.06 39.60
N GLU A 205 17.09 0.63 40.50
CA GLU A 205 16.82 0.12 41.85
C GLU A 205 16.25 -1.31 41.84
N THR A 206 15.30 -1.58 40.94
CA THR A 206 14.62 -2.88 40.81
C THR A 206 15.53 -3.96 40.20
N ASN A 207 16.45 -3.59 39.31
CA ASN A 207 17.27 -4.55 38.55
C ASN A 207 18.73 -4.68 39.04
N LYS A 208 19.13 -4.05 40.16
CA LYS A 208 20.53 -4.11 40.69
C LYS A 208 21.13 -5.52 40.75
N GLU A 209 20.33 -6.52 41.11
CA GLU A 209 20.78 -7.92 41.22
C GLU A 209 21.17 -8.54 39.85
N PHE A 210 20.66 -7.99 38.73
CA PHE A 210 21.05 -8.36 37.37
C PHE A 210 22.14 -7.45 36.78
N LEU A 211 22.18 -6.17 37.20
CA LEU A 211 23.17 -5.18 36.75
C LEU A 211 24.56 -5.40 37.39
N GLY A 212 24.60 -5.92 38.63
CA GLY A 212 25.82 -6.28 39.37
C GLY A 212 26.15 -5.32 40.51
N GLU A 213 26.83 -5.80 41.56
CA GLU A 213 27.14 -5.00 42.76
C GLU A 213 28.06 -3.79 42.51
N ASP A 214 28.93 -3.86 41.50
CA ASP A 214 29.85 -2.77 41.11
C ASP A 214 29.24 -1.77 40.11
N ALA A 215 27.95 -1.91 39.74
CA ALA A 215 27.29 -1.06 38.76
C ALA A 215 27.04 0.37 39.26
N SER A 216 27.64 1.36 38.58
CA SER A 216 27.33 2.78 38.80
C SER A 216 26.08 3.18 38.02
N PHE A 217 25.19 3.95 38.65
CA PHE A 217 24.05 4.56 37.96
C PHE A 217 24.51 5.51 36.84
N GLU A 218 25.58 6.29 37.06
CA GLU A 218 26.07 7.24 36.06
C GLU A 218 26.62 6.55 34.80
N ASP A 219 27.25 5.38 34.95
CA ASP A 219 27.83 4.62 33.83
C ASP A 219 26.76 3.83 33.05
N MET A 220 25.68 3.37 33.72
CA MET A 220 24.61 2.58 33.09
C MET A 220 23.37 3.39 32.70
N LYS A 221 23.34 4.70 32.98
CA LYS A 221 22.15 5.55 32.76
C LYS A 221 21.67 5.52 31.30
N GLU A 222 22.59 5.59 30.33
CA GLU A 222 22.28 5.64 28.90
C GLU A 222 21.72 4.29 28.40
N ASP A 223 22.33 3.16 28.81
CA ASP A 223 21.83 1.81 28.52
C ASP A 223 20.44 1.56 29.13
N ILE A 224 20.20 2.04 30.35
CA ILE A 224 18.92 1.90 31.05
C ILE A 224 17.85 2.80 30.43
N GLU A 225 18.19 4.05 30.07
CA GLU A 225 17.27 4.93 29.33
C GLU A 225 16.89 4.29 27.99
N ALA A 226 17.84 3.74 27.23
CA ALA A 226 17.58 3.03 25.99
C ALA A 226 16.66 1.80 26.21
N GLN A 227 16.92 0.96 27.22
CA GLN A 227 16.08 -0.20 27.50
C GLN A 227 14.65 0.19 27.95
N VAL A 228 14.51 1.14 28.87
CA VAL A 228 13.18 1.56 29.34
C VAL A 228 12.39 2.27 28.23
N ILE A 229 13.05 3.01 27.32
CA ILE A 229 12.43 3.53 26.10
C ILE A 229 12.00 2.39 25.16
N GLN A 230 12.81 1.34 24.99
CA GLN A 230 12.47 0.15 24.20
C GLN A 230 11.21 -0.55 24.75
N GLU A 231 11.14 -0.74 26.07
CA GLU A 231 10.01 -1.37 26.77
C GLU A 231 8.74 -0.51 26.69
N LYS A 232 8.84 0.79 27.01
CA LYS A 232 7.73 1.76 26.85
C LYS A 232 7.21 1.82 25.42
N ARG A 233 8.10 1.79 24.41
CA ARG A 233 7.72 1.78 22.99
C ARG A 233 6.92 0.52 22.66
N ALA A 234 7.36 -0.65 23.12
CA ALA A 234 6.65 -1.91 22.91
C ALA A 234 5.25 -1.91 23.57
N GLU A 235 5.13 -1.47 24.83
CA GLU A 235 3.84 -1.37 25.53
C GLU A 235 2.91 -0.35 24.86
N ALA A 236 3.41 0.85 24.55
CA ALA A 236 2.63 1.90 23.88
C ALA A 236 2.15 1.48 22.48
N GLN A 237 2.97 0.76 21.72
CA GLN A 237 2.58 0.16 20.44
C GLN A 237 1.52 -0.93 20.63
N GLN A 238 1.67 -1.81 21.62
CA GLN A 238 0.70 -2.88 21.89
C GLN A 238 -0.67 -2.31 22.29
N GLU A 239 -0.73 -1.38 23.25
CA GLU A 239 -1.97 -0.74 23.71
C GLU A 239 -2.66 0.04 22.57
N TRP A 240 -1.87 0.73 21.74
CA TRP A 240 -2.38 1.46 20.57
C TRP A 240 -2.93 0.49 19.51
N LEU A 241 -2.24 -0.60 19.21
CA LEU A 241 -2.73 -1.62 18.28
C LEU A 241 -4.00 -2.33 18.78
N GLU A 242 -4.11 -2.62 20.08
CA GLU A 242 -5.34 -3.15 20.67
C GLU A 242 -6.48 -2.13 20.57
N THR A 243 -6.22 -0.85 20.85
CA THR A 243 -7.19 0.24 20.69
C THR A 243 -7.70 0.31 19.24
N LEU A 244 -6.80 0.38 18.25
CA LEU A 244 -7.15 0.38 16.83
C LEU A 244 -7.95 -0.86 16.42
N ARG A 245 -7.54 -2.06 16.87
CA ARG A 245 -8.29 -3.32 16.61
C ARG A 245 -9.68 -3.30 17.23
N SER A 246 -9.85 -2.65 18.39
CA SER A 246 -11.14 -2.58 19.11
C SER A 246 -12.14 -1.61 18.47
N GLU A 247 -11.66 -0.51 17.88
CA GLU A 247 -12.50 0.49 17.19
C GLU A 247 -12.79 0.11 15.73
N ALA A 248 -11.95 -0.74 15.12
CA ALA A 248 -12.04 -1.14 13.71
C ALA A 248 -13.29 -1.98 13.37
N ASN A 249 -13.98 -1.61 12.28
CA ASN A 249 -15.06 -2.42 11.70
C ASN A 249 -14.53 -3.46 10.70
N VAL A 250 -13.64 -4.37 11.13
CA VAL A 250 -13.07 -5.39 10.25
C VAL A 250 -14.16 -6.37 9.80
N ARG A 251 -14.23 -6.65 8.49
CA ARG A 251 -15.22 -7.54 7.88
C ARG A 251 -14.57 -8.57 6.97
N TYR A 252 -14.48 -9.79 7.47
CA TYR A 252 -13.94 -10.91 6.74
C TYR A 252 -14.94 -11.45 5.71
N LEU A 253 -14.49 -11.58 4.44
CA LEU A 253 -15.36 -11.95 3.31
C LEU A 253 -15.15 -13.39 2.81
N ARG A 254 -14.15 -14.11 3.33
CA ARG A 254 -13.72 -15.43 2.81
C ARG A 254 -13.37 -16.42 3.92
N PHE A 255 -12.55 -16.00 4.88
CA PHE A 255 -12.26 -16.68 6.13
C PHE A 255 -11.95 -15.62 7.18
N GLU A 256 -12.26 -15.89 8.44
CA GLU A 256 -11.81 -15.09 9.58
C GLU A 256 -10.42 -15.59 10.01
N PRO A 257 -9.52 -14.74 10.52
CA PRO A 257 -8.33 -15.19 11.22
C PRO A 257 -8.73 -16.09 12.38
N SER A 258 -8.09 -17.25 12.44
CA SER A 258 -8.24 -18.21 13.52
C SER A 258 -7.68 -17.63 14.82
N LEU A 259 -8.56 -17.19 15.72
CA LEU A 259 -8.22 -16.98 17.13
C LEU A 259 -7.78 -18.33 17.71
N PHE A 260 -6.49 -18.44 18.01
CA PHE A 260 -5.85 -19.57 18.69
C PHE A 260 -5.44 -19.16 20.10
#